data_AF-A0A835NHF6-F1
#
_entry.id   AF-A0A835NHF6-F1
#
_cell.length_a   1.000
_cell.length_b   1.000
_cell.length_c   1.000
_cell.angle_alpha   90.00
_cell.angle_beta   90.00
_cell.angle_gamma   90.00
#
_symmetry.space_group_name_H-M   'P 1'
#
loop_
_entity.id
_entity.type
_entity.pdbx_description
1 polymer ?
#
loop_
_entity_poly.entity_id
_entity_poly.type
_entity_poly.pdbx_seq_one_letter_code
_entity_poly.pdbx_strand_id
1 'polypeptide(L)'
;MACPLEQALALMVTTFHKYSGKEGDKYKLSKAELKELLNKELPVFGSKQMDEAEFKRLMNDLDHNKDSEVDFKEYVCFLACITMGFNELAAVPMACPLEQALAVVVATFHKYSGNEGDKYKLNKAELKELLLKELPSFSKQTSEASLQQLMSNLDCNSDSEVDFQEYVTFLACMAMMCNDFFQDLPDKMPRRK
;
A
#
# COMPACT_ATOMS: atom_id res chain seq x y z
N MET A 1 -13.38 10.58 13.01
CA MET A 1 -13.66 9.46 12.10
C MET A 1 -12.38 9.19 11.36
N ALA A 2 -11.93 7.94 11.26
CA ALA A 2 -10.74 7.62 10.46
C ALA A 2 -11.06 7.86 8.98
N CYS A 3 -10.14 8.46 8.25
CA CYS A 3 -10.36 8.78 6.84
C CYS A 3 -10.19 7.53 5.97
N PRO A 4 -10.88 7.43 4.80
CA PRO A 4 -10.84 6.23 3.96
C PRO A 4 -9.42 5.78 3.60
N LEU A 5 -8.52 6.72 3.33
CA LEU A 5 -7.12 6.42 3.00
C LEU A 5 -6.34 5.86 4.21
N GLU A 6 -6.51 6.43 5.41
CA GLU A 6 -5.91 5.86 6.64
C GLU A 6 -6.43 4.45 6.91
N GLN A 7 -7.73 4.20 6.68
CA GLN A 7 -8.33 2.89 6.84
C GLN A 7 -7.77 1.89 5.81
N ALA A 8 -7.53 2.34 4.57
CA ALA A 8 -6.89 1.54 3.54
C ALA A 8 -5.46 1.14 3.94
N LEU A 9 -4.64 2.10 4.39
CA LEU A 9 -3.27 1.83 4.88
C LEU A 9 -3.27 0.86 6.07
N ALA A 10 -4.15 1.08 7.04
CA ALA A 10 -4.29 0.18 8.19
C ALA A 10 -4.74 -1.23 7.78
N LEU A 11 -5.60 -1.34 6.77
CA LEU A 11 -6.03 -2.63 6.24
C LEU A 11 -4.89 -3.36 5.53
N MET A 12 -4.05 -2.68 4.77
CA MET A 12 -2.86 -3.27 4.14
C MET A 12 -1.91 -3.85 5.21
N VAL A 13 -1.63 -3.09 6.27
CA VAL A 13 -0.78 -3.55 7.38
C VAL A 13 -1.41 -4.73 8.12
N THR A 14 -2.67 -4.61 8.53
CA THR A 14 -3.36 -5.66 9.30
C THR A 14 -3.61 -6.93 8.50
N THR A 15 -3.79 -6.82 7.17
CA THR A 15 -3.91 -7.98 6.29
C THR A 15 -2.60 -8.76 6.26
N PHE A 16 -1.44 -8.11 6.13
CA PHE A 16 -0.16 -8.82 6.24
C PHE A 16 -0.05 -9.61 7.55
N HIS A 17 -0.25 -8.94 8.69
CA HIS A 17 -0.15 -9.55 10.03
C HIS A 17 -1.22 -10.61 10.33
N LYS A 18 -2.32 -10.63 9.58
CA LYS A 18 -3.37 -11.67 9.65
C LYS A 18 -2.90 -12.99 9.04
N TYR A 19 -2.05 -12.94 8.02
CA TYR A 19 -1.55 -14.12 7.32
C TYR A 19 -0.15 -14.52 7.78
N SER A 20 0.69 -13.57 8.20
CA SER A 20 2.05 -13.85 8.69
C SER A 20 2.05 -14.52 10.06
N GLY A 21 3.03 -15.40 10.27
CA GLY A 21 3.24 -16.06 11.55
C GLY A 21 2.21 -17.11 11.92
N LYS A 22 1.46 -17.64 10.95
CA LYS A 22 0.75 -18.92 11.11
C LYS A 22 1.76 -20.07 11.16
N GLU A 23 2.86 -19.92 10.42
CA GLU A 23 4.03 -20.80 10.41
C GLU A 23 5.32 -19.99 10.18
N GLY A 24 6.48 -20.49 10.62
CA GLY A 24 7.76 -19.82 10.37
C GLY A 24 7.96 -18.51 11.14
N ASP A 25 8.50 -17.49 10.46
CA ASP A 25 8.76 -16.16 11.04
C ASP A 25 7.44 -15.36 11.18
N LYS A 26 7.20 -14.79 12.37
CA LYS A 26 5.98 -14.03 12.66
C LYS A 26 5.85 -12.71 11.89
N TYR A 27 6.94 -12.23 11.30
CA TYR A 27 7.01 -10.95 10.58
C TYR A 27 7.22 -11.11 9.07
N LYS A 28 7.15 -12.35 8.56
CA LYS A 28 7.27 -12.65 7.14
C LYS A 28 6.15 -13.59 6.70
N LEU A 29 5.89 -13.63 5.41
CA LEU A 29 4.94 -14.55 4.81
C LEU A 29 5.70 -15.73 4.22
N SER A 30 5.35 -16.93 4.65
CA SER A 30 5.75 -18.15 3.99
C SER A 30 5.12 -18.25 2.59
N LYS A 31 5.66 -19.14 1.75
CA LYS A 31 5.07 -19.47 0.45
C LYS A 31 3.58 -19.84 0.56
N ALA A 32 3.19 -20.60 1.59
CA ALA A 32 1.82 -21.04 1.79
C ALA A 32 0.92 -19.89 2.29
N GLU A 33 1.43 -19.07 3.20
CA GLU A 33 0.72 -17.91 3.74
C GLU A 33 0.46 -16.85 2.67
N LEU A 34 1.47 -16.55 1.83
CA LEU A 34 1.31 -15.65 0.68
C LEU A 34 0.28 -16.20 -0.31
N LYS A 35 0.36 -17.50 -0.63
CA LYS A 35 -0.63 -18.15 -1.52
C LYS A 35 -2.05 -18.06 -0.96
N GLU A 36 -2.22 -18.23 0.35
CA GLU A 36 -3.52 -18.06 0.99
C GLU A 36 -4.01 -16.61 0.95
N LEU A 37 -3.11 -15.64 1.19
CA LEU A 37 -3.41 -14.22 1.13
C LEU A 37 -3.88 -13.82 -0.27
N LEU A 38 -3.12 -14.16 -1.32
CA LEU A 38 -3.48 -13.80 -2.71
C LEU A 38 -4.84 -14.38 -3.10
N ASN A 39 -5.11 -15.64 -2.76
CA ASN A 39 -6.37 -16.29 -3.10
C ASN A 39 -7.58 -15.70 -2.37
N LYS A 40 -7.41 -15.24 -1.12
CA LYS A 40 -8.52 -14.73 -0.30
C LYS A 40 -8.72 -13.22 -0.41
N GLU A 41 -7.65 -12.46 -0.53
CA GLU A 41 -7.67 -11.00 -0.43
C GLU A 41 -7.46 -10.30 -1.78
N LEU A 42 -6.89 -10.99 -2.79
CA LEU A 42 -6.67 -10.46 -4.15
C LEU A 42 -7.17 -11.43 -5.24
N PRO A 43 -8.47 -11.79 -5.26
CA PRO A 43 -9.04 -12.69 -6.27
C PRO A 43 -8.87 -12.21 -7.72
N VAL A 44 -8.65 -10.91 -7.96
CA VAL A 44 -8.22 -10.41 -9.28
C VAL A 44 -6.98 -11.16 -9.81
N PHE A 45 -6.03 -11.52 -8.95
CA PHE A 45 -4.89 -12.37 -9.30
C PHE A 45 -5.24 -13.86 -9.41
N GLY A 46 -6.29 -14.31 -8.71
CA GLY A 46 -6.67 -15.73 -8.60
C GLY A 46 -7.77 -16.21 -9.57
N SER A 47 -8.35 -15.33 -10.40
CA SER A 47 -9.45 -15.67 -11.31
C SER A 47 -9.05 -16.62 -12.46
N LYS A 48 -7.76 -16.70 -12.78
CA LYS A 48 -7.13 -17.91 -13.34
C LYS A 48 -6.35 -18.52 -12.18
N GLN A 49 -6.53 -19.81 -11.90
CA GLN A 49 -5.70 -20.48 -10.89
C GLN A 49 -4.24 -20.21 -11.22
N MET A 50 -3.59 -19.33 -10.45
CA MET A 50 -2.18 -19.02 -10.61
C MET A 50 -1.44 -20.35 -10.49
N ASP A 51 -0.82 -20.77 -11.60
CA ASP A 51 -0.19 -22.06 -11.63
C ASP A 51 1.06 -22.05 -10.73
N GLU A 52 1.55 -23.23 -10.36
CA GLU A 52 2.69 -23.35 -9.44
C GLU A 52 3.95 -22.64 -9.97
N ALA A 53 4.12 -22.57 -11.31
CA ALA A 53 5.21 -21.86 -11.97
C ALA A 53 5.03 -20.34 -11.95
N GLU A 54 3.84 -19.83 -12.27
CA GLU A 54 3.51 -18.40 -12.14
C GLU A 54 3.70 -17.93 -10.69
N PHE A 55 3.16 -18.67 -9.73
CA PHE A 55 3.30 -18.34 -8.31
C PHE A 55 4.77 -18.35 -7.87
N LYS A 56 5.56 -19.31 -8.35
CA LYS A 56 7.00 -19.36 -8.05
C LYS A 56 7.76 -18.17 -8.66
N ARG A 57 7.38 -17.71 -9.85
CA ARG A 57 7.95 -16.49 -10.44
C ARG A 57 7.60 -15.27 -9.62
N LEU A 58 6.32 -15.11 -9.26
CA LEU A 58 5.90 -14.02 -8.39
C LEU A 58 6.64 -14.05 -7.06
N MET A 59 6.75 -15.21 -6.40
CA MET A 59 7.50 -15.34 -5.16
C MET A 59 8.95 -14.88 -5.34
N ASN A 60 9.62 -15.30 -6.40
CA ASN A 60 11.00 -14.87 -6.69
C ASN A 60 11.11 -13.38 -7.01
N ASP A 61 10.09 -12.80 -7.63
CA ASP A 61 10.03 -11.37 -7.94
C ASP A 61 9.77 -10.54 -6.67
N LEU A 62 9.13 -11.14 -5.65
CA LEU A 62 8.86 -10.52 -4.36
C LEU A 62 10.00 -10.68 -3.35
N ASP A 63 10.63 -11.85 -3.32
CA ASP A 63 11.74 -12.22 -2.43
C ASP A 63 13.06 -11.57 -2.92
N HIS A 64 13.18 -10.27 -2.69
CA HIS A 64 14.33 -9.47 -3.06
C HIS A 64 15.56 -9.83 -2.23
N ASN A 65 15.36 -10.18 -0.96
CA ASN A 65 16.44 -10.50 -0.03
C ASN A 65 16.94 -11.97 -0.17
N LYS A 66 16.20 -12.81 -0.89
CA LYS A 66 16.46 -14.23 -1.20
C LYS A 66 16.42 -15.15 0.02
N ASP A 67 15.57 -14.85 0.99
CA ASP A 67 15.35 -15.67 2.18
C ASP A 67 14.22 -16.71 2.04
N SER A 68 13.58 -16.76 0.86
CA SER A 68 12.45 -17.64 0.54
C SER A 68 11.16 -17.34 1.32
N GLU A 69 11.08 -16.20 1.97
CA GLU A 69 9.89 -15.63 2.60
C GLU A 69 9.61 -14.25 1.98
N VAL A 70 8.48 -13.63 2.33
CA VAL A 70 8.17 -12.25 1.91
C VAL A 70 8.01 -11.39 3.14
N ASP A 71 8.92 -10.45 3.34
CA ASP A 71 8.83 -9.49 4.45
C ASP A 71 7.80 -8.39 4.18
N PHE A 72 7.52 -7.56 5.20
CA PHE A 72 6.51 -6.52 5.07
C PHE A 72 6.86 -5.49 3.99
N LYS A 73 8.15 -5.17 3.82
CA LYS A 73 8.62 -4.21 2.82
C LYS A 73 8.39 -4.75 1.41
N GLU A 74 8.75 -6.01 1.17
CA GLU A 74 8.49 -6.70 -0.10
C GLU A 74 7.00 -6.77 -0.41
N TYR A 75 6.16 -7.07 0.60
CA TYR A 75 4.71 -7.08 0.47
C TYR A 75 4.11 -5.71 0.11
N VAL A 76 4.52 -4.61 0.76
CA VAL A 76 3.95 -3.30 0.41
C VAL A 76 4.44 -2.77 -0.93
N CYS A 77 5.67 -3.09 -1.32
CA CYS A 77 6.16 -2.84 -2.68
C CYS A 77 5.32 -3.59 -3.72
N PHE A 78 4.93 -4.83 -3.43
CA PHE A 78 4.02 -5.58 -4.28
C PHE A 78 2.66 -4.90 -4.43
N LEU A 79 2.04 -4.50 -3.30
CA LEU A 79 0.76 -3.80 -3.34
C LEU A 79 0.86 -2.48 -4.09
N ALA A 80 1.98 -1.76 -3.98
CA ALA A 80 2.25 -0.56 -4.76
C ALA A 80 2.24 -0.86 -6.27
N CYS A 81 2.98 -1.88 -6.71
CA CYS A 81 3.01 -2.30 -8.11
C CYS A 81 1.61 -2.71 -8.61
N ILE A 82 0.85 -3.44 -7.80
CA ILE A 82 -0.54 -3.81 -8.12
C ILE A 82 -1.42 -2.57 -8.27
N THR A 83 -1.28 -1.61 -7.36
CA THR A 83 -2.06 -0.37 -7.37
C THR A 83 -1.79 0.47 -8.63
N MET A 84 -0.53 0.51 -9.08
CA MET A 84 -0.15 1.10 -10.36
C MET A 84 -0.84 0.42 -11.54
N GLY A 85 -0.94 -0.91 -11.54
CA GLY A 85 -1.72 -1.66 -12.53
C GLY A 85 -3.24 -1.45 -12.40
N PHE A 86 -3.77 -1.29 -11.19
CA PHE A 86 -5.19 -1.02 -10.96
C PHE A 86 -5.65 0.36 -11.45
N ASN A 87 -4.73 1.32 -11.52
CA ASN A 87 -5.00 2.64 -12.08
C ASN A 87 -5.59 2.56 -13.51
N GLU A 88 -5.17 1.55 -14.29
CA GLU A 88 -5.70 1.29 -15.63
C GLU A 88 -6.97 0.41 -15.63
N LEU A 89 -7.30 -0.24 -14.51
CA LEU A 89 -8.38 -1.24 -14.37
C LEU A 89 -9.60 -0.73 -13.59
N ALA A 90 -9.84 0.59 -13.56
CA ALA A 90 -10.90 1.26 -12.78
C ALA A 90 -12.35 0.74 -12.98
N ALA A 91 -12.58 -0.25 -13.85
CA ALA A 91 -13.86 -0.88 -14.13
C ALA A 91 -14.03 -2.31 -13.53
N VAL A 92 -13.07 -2.85 -12.79
CA VAL A 92 -13.19 -4.21 -12.22
C VAL A 92 -13.93 -4.16 -10.86
N PRO A 93 -14.98 -4.98 -10.65
CA PRO A 93 -15.64 -5.05 -9.35
C PRO A 93 -14.70 -5.62 -8.28
N MET A 94 -14.33 -4.79 -7.31
CA MET A 94 -13.46 -5.15 -6.20
C MET A 94 -14.25 -5.93 -5.14
N ALA A 95 -13.97 -7.22 -5.02
CA ALA A 95 -14.76 -8.14 -4.20
C ALA A 95 -14.22 -8.24 -2.76
N CYS A 96 -12.92 -8.04 -2.58
CA CYS A 96 -12.26 -8.24 -1.28
C CYS A 96 -11.86 -6.93 -0.58
N PRO A 97 -11.76 -6.92 0.76
CA PRO A 97 -11.39 -5.72 1.51
C PRO A 97 -10.05 -5.12 1.08
N LEU A 98 -9.03 -5.95 0.81
CA LEU A 98 -7.73 -5.45 0.36
C LEU A 98 -7.84 -4.79 -1.03
N GLU A 99 -8.56 -5.38 -1.99
CA GLU A 99 -8.82 -4.76 -3.29
C GLU A 99 -9.55 -3.41 -3.16
N GLN A 100 -10.53 -3.33 -2.25
CA GLN A 100 -11.22 -2.08 -1.95
C GLN A 100 -10.28 -1.02 -1.37
N ALA A 101 -9.34 -1.41 -0.51
CA ALA A 101 -8.31 -0.49 -0.01
C ALA A 101 -7.41 0.04 -1.14
N LEU A 102 -6.96 -0.83 -2.05
CA LEU A 102 -6.16 -0.39 -3.22
C LEU A 102 -6.98 0.53 -4.14
N ALA A 103 -8.27 0.24 -4.34
CA ALA A 103 -9.16 1.11 -5.10
C ALA A 103 -9.37 2.47 -4.42
N VAL A 104 -9.45 2.52 -3.08
CA VAL A 104 -9.49 3.78 -2.33
C VAL A 104 -8.22 4.60 -2.55
N VAL A 105 -7.05 3.97 -2.60
CA VAL A 105 -5.77 4.65 -2.92
C VAL A 105 -5.86 5.32 -4.30
N VAL A 106 -6.26 4.56 -5.32
CA VAL A 106 -6.44 5.06 -6.70
C VAL A 106 -7.46 6.20 -6.75
N ALA A 107 -8.66 5.97 -6.21
CA ALA A 107 -9.76 6.93 -6.25
C ALA A 107 -9.44 8.21 -5.48
N THR A 108 -8.68 8.11 -4.39
CA THR A 108 -8.24 9.26 -3.62
C THR A 108 -7.29 10.12 -4.43
N PHE A 109 -6.30 9.53 -5.11
CA PHE A 109 -5.41 10.29 -5.98
C PHE A 109 -6.20 11.07 -7.05
N HIS A 110 -7.05 10.38 -7.81
CA HIS A 110 -7.86 11.00 -8.88
C HIS A 110 -8.88 12.03 -8.40
N LYS A 111 -9.30 11.95 -7.14
CA LYS A 111 -10.21 12.92 -6.53
C LYS A 111 -9.53 14.27 -6.27
N TYR A 112 -8.23 14.26 -5.97
CA TYR A 112 -7.47 15.47 -5.65
C TYR A 112 -6.62 15.97 -6.81
N SER A 113 -6.17 15.09 -7.71
CA SER A 113 -5.42 15.47 -8.92
C SER A 113 -6.32 16.12 -9.96
N GLY A 114 -5.77 17.06 -10.73
CA GLY A 114 -6.49 17.67 -11.85
C GLY A 114 -7.56 18.67 -11.50
N ASN A 115 -7.58 19.15 -10.25
CA ASN A 115 -8.38 20.32 -9.89
C ASN A 115 -7.73 21.59 -10.47
N GLU A 116 -6.40 21.66 -10.46
CA GLU A 116 -5.61 22.74 -11.08
C GLU A 116 -4.31 22.19 -11.68
N GLY A 117 -4.08 22.40 -12.98
CA GLY A 117 -2.84 21.98 -13.66
C GLY A 117 -2.96 20.64 -14.39
N ASP A 118 -2.00 19.74 -14.21
CA ASP A 118 -2.01 18.42 -14.84
C ASP A 118 -3.06 17.50 -14.19
N LYS A 119 -3.91 16.89 -15.02
CA LYS A 119 -4.98 16.00 -14.57
C LYS A 119 -4.52 14.66 -14.00
N TYR A 120 -3.24 14.33 -14.14
CA TYR A 120 -2.65 13.06 -13.68
C TYR A 120 -1.60 13.25 -12.59
N LYS A 121 -1.45 14.45 -12.06
CA LYS A 121 -0.48 14.76 -11.01
C LYS A 121 -1.13 15.62 -9.93
N LEU A 122 -0.51 15.61 -8.76
CA LEU A 122 -0.87 16.45 -7.63
C LEU A 122 0.11 17.61 -7.55
N ASN A 123 -0.39 18.83 -7.68
CA ASN A 123 0.41 20.00 -7.34
C ASN A 123 0.54 20.16 -5.81
N LYS A 124 1.36 21.11 -5.36
CA LYS A 124 1.60 21.36 -3.92
C LYS A 124 0.31 21.58 -3.12
N ALA A 125 -0.64 22.32 -3.66
CA ALA A 125 -1.89 22.66 -2.98
C ALA A 125 -2.83 21.45 -2.90
N GLU A 126 -2.95 20.69 -3.99
CA GLU A 126 -3.73 19.45 -4.06
C GLU A 126 -3.17 18.38 -3.12
N LEU A 127 -1.85 18.18 -3.10
CA LEU A 127 -1.19 17.27 -2.16
C LEU A 127 -1.46 17.69 -0.71
N LYS A 128 -1.35 18.99 -0.40
CA LYS A 128 -1.65 19.51 0.94
C LYS A 128 -3.09 19.20 1.35
N GLU A 129 -4.03 19.43 0.45
CA GLU A 129 -5.45 19.18 0.72
C GLU A 129 -5.72 17.69 0.95
N LEU A 130 -5.14 16.81 0.11
CA LEU A 130 -5.21 15.36 0.25
C LEU A 130 -4.69 14.94 1.63
N LEU A 131 -3.50 15.39 2.03
CA LEU A 131 -2.92 15.05 3.34
C LEU A 131 -3.81 15.53 4.50
N LEU A 132 -4.36 16.74 4.41
CA LEU A 132 -5.22 17.29 5.46
C LEU A 132 -6.54 16.53 5.61
N LYS A 133 -7.16 16.17 4.49
CA LYS A 133 -8.50 15.54 4.48
C LYS A 133 -8.45 14.03 4.60
N GLU A 134 -7.47 13.37 4.01
CA GLU A 134 -7.43 11.91 3.90
C GLU A 134 -6.42 11.28 4.86
N LEU A 135 -5.43 12.03 5.36
CA LEU A 135 -4.42 11.58 6.32
C LEU A 135 -4.29 12.54 7.53
N PRO A 136 -5.39 12.84 8.25
CA PRO A 136 -5.38 13.78 9.36
C PRO A 136 -4.41 13.43 10.50
N SER A 137 -4.08 12.15 10.69
CA SER A 137 -3.11 11.73 11.71
C SER A 137 -1.68 12.12 11.35
N PHE A 138 -1.37 12.12 10.05
CA PHE A 138 -0.08 12.56 9.51
C PHE A 138 -0.01 14.09 9.41
N SER A 139 -1.08 14.73 8.95
CA SER A 139 -1.09 16.18 8.67
C SER A 139 -1.03 17.07 9.92
N LYS A 140 -1.40 16.56 11.10
CA LYS A 140 -1.21 17.27 12.39
C LYS A 140 0.23 17.67 12.67
N GLN A 141 1.20 17.03 12.02
CA GLN A 141 2.63 17.29 12.17
C GLN A 141 3.22 18.03 10.95
N THR A 142 2.43 18.29 9.92
CA THR A 142 2.91 18.84 8.64
C THR A 142 2.85 20.37 8.66
N SER A 143 4.00 21.01 8.93
CA SER A 143 4.19 22.45 8.69
C SER A 143 4.39 22.76 7.20
N GLU A 144 4.35 24.02 6.78
CA GLU A 144 4.67 24.42 5.39
C GLU A 144 6.08 23.95 4.96
N ALA A 145 7.05 24.00 5.87
CA ALA A 145 8.41 23.51 5.62
C ALA A 145 8.45 21.98 5.47
N SER A 146 7.71 21.27 6.34
CA SER A 146 7.59 19.81 6.27
C SER A 146 6.88 19.35 4.99
N LEU A 147 5.84 20.08 4.55
CA LEU A 147 5.15 19.81 3.30
C LEU A 147 6.07 20.02 2.10
N GLN A 148 6.86 21.10 2.10
CA GLN A 148 7.79 21.38 1.03
C GLN A 148 8.92 20.34 0.97
N GLN A 149 9.43 19.90 2.13
CA GLN A 149 10.40 18.82 2.19
C GLN A 149 9.78 17.49 1.71
N LEU A 150 8.54 17.19 2.12
CA LEU A 150 7.83 16.01 1.67
C LEU A 150 7.68 16.04 0.15
N MET A 151 7.16 17.13 -0.41
CA MET A 151 7.02 17.28 -1.86
C MET A 151 8.35 17.09 -2.58
N SER A 152 9.44 17.69 -2.08
CA SER A 152 10.77 17.52 -2.67
C SER A 152 11.33 16.10 -2.54
N ASN A 153 10.87 15.32 -1.55
CA ASN A 153 11.22 13.91 -1.40
C ASN A 153 10.38 12.99 -2.30
N LEU A 154 9.16 13.43 -2.66
CA LEU A 154 8.27 12.69 -3.55
C LEU A 154 8.55 12.95 -5.03
N ASP A 155 8.84 14.20 -5.37
CA ASP A 155 9.18 14.70 -6.71
C ASP A 155 10.55 14.17 -7.18
N CYS A 156 10.57 12.89 -7.56
CA CYS A 156 11.74 12.16 -8.01
C CYS A 156 12.11 12.55 -9.44
N ASN A 157 11.13 12.96 -10.25
CA ASN A 157 11.34 13.37 -11.64
C ASN A 157 11.69 14.88 -11.77
N SER A 158 11.65 15.64 -10.67
CA SER A 158 11.94 17.07 -10.57
C SER A 158 11.02 17.96 -11.42
N ASP A 159 9.76 17.57 -11.59
CA ASP A 159 8.74 18.34 -12.30
C ASP A 159 7.92 19.28 -11.40
N SER A 160 8.21 19.31 -10.10
CA SER A 160 7.50 20.10 -9.09
C SER A 160 6.02 19.74 -8.94
N GLU A 161 5.64 18.52 -9.31
CA GLU A 161 4.34 17.90 -9.07
C GLU A 161 4.58 16.51 -8.45
N VAL A 162 3.51 15.80 -8.10
CA VAL A 162 3.59 14.40 -7.61
C VAL A 162 2.73 13.53 -8.51
N ASP A 163 3.36 12.65 -9.27
CA ASP A 163 2.65 11.69 -10.12
C ASP A 163 2.11 10.50 -9.33
N PHE A 164 1.34 9.63 -10.00
CA PHE A 164 0.71 8.48 -9.35
C PHE A 164 1.74 7.49 -8.79
N GLN A 165 2.87 7.30 -9.47
CA GLN A 165 3.90 6.38 -9.04
C GLN A 165 4.58 6.89 -7.76
N GLU A 166 4.88 8.19 -7.72
CA GLU A 166 5.45 8.86 -6.55
C GLU A 166 4.49 8.82 -5.35
N TYR A 167 3.20 9.07 -5.59
CA TYR A 167 2.14 8.97 -4.58
C TYR A 167 1.99 7.55 -4.00
N VAL A 168 1.94 6.51 -4.84
CA VAL A 168 1.80 5.14 -4.36
C VAL A 168 3.06 4.69 -3.60
N THR A 169 4.24 5.14 -4.04
CA THR A 169 5.51 4.89 -3.33
C THR A 169 5.52 5.56 -1.95
N PHE A 170 5.02 6.79 -1.84
CA PHE A 170 4.84 7.47 -0.56
C PHE A 170 3.98 6.66 0.41
N LEU A 171 2.83 6.17 -0.05
CA LEU A 171 1.91 5.38 0.77
C LEU A 171 2.53 4.05 1.22
N ALA A 172 3.30 3.39 0.35
CA ALA A 172 4.07 2.20 0.73
C ALA A 172 5.06 2.52 1.86
N CYS A 173 5.78 3.65 1.77
CA CYS A 173 6.67 4.13 2.84
C CYS A 173 5.91 4.42 4.14
N MET A 174 4.74 5.05 4.08
CA MET A 174 3.90 5.28 5.26
C MET A 174 3.44 3.95 5.89
N ALA A 175 3.05 2.97 5.08
CA ALA A 175 2.69 1.64 5.56
C ALA A 175 3.87 0.96 6.26
N MET A 176 5.09 1.08 5.73
CA MET A 176 6.32 0.57 6.39
C MET A 176 6.53 1.21 7.76
N MET A 177 6.44 2.54 7.86
CA MET A 177 6.56 3.24 9.14
C MET A 177 5.49 2.81 10.15
N CYS A 178 4.27 2.55 9.67
CA CYS A 178 3.19 2.02 10.50
C CYS A 178 3.51 0.61 10.98
N ASN A 179 4.02 -0.26 10.11
CA ASN A 179 4.43 -1.62 10.46
C ASN A 179 5.55 -1.65 11.50
N ASP A 180 6.59 -0.81 11.37
CA ASP A 180 7.69 -0.75 12.35
C ASP A 180 7.15 -0.43 13.75
N PHE A 181 6.22 0.54 13.83
CA PHE A 181 5.50 0.84 15.07
C PHE A 181 4.68 -0.35 15.59
N PHE A 182 4.10 -1.17 14.70
CA PHE A 182 3.42 -2.41 15.10
C PHE A 182 4.38 -3.49 15.60
N GLN A 183 5.59 -3.60 15.05
CA GLN A 183 6.60 -4.57 15.48
C GLN A 183 7.18 -4.22 16.86
N ASP A 184 7.28 -2.91 17.18
CA ASP A 184 7.76 -2.41 18.47
C ASP A 184 6.72 -2.52 19.62
N LEU A 185 5.46 -2.84 19.32
CA LEU A 185 4.44 -3.01 20.36
C LEU A 185 4.56 -4.39 21.03
N PRO A 186 4.60 -4.46 22.38
CA PRO A 186 4.65 -5.73 23.10
C PRO A 186 3.39 -6.54 22.83
N ASP A 187 3.58 -7.81 22.48
CA ASP A 187 2.59 -8.84 22.11
C ASP A 187 1.39 -8.89 23.10
N LYS A 188 0.37 -8.05 22.85
CA LYS A 188 -0.81 -7.90 23.73
C LYS A 188 -2.15 -8.13 23.02
N MET A 189 -2.15 -8.76 21.85
CA MET A 189 -3.39 -9.22 21.25
C MET A 189 -3.37 -10.74 21.04
N PRO A 190 -4.23 -11.51 21.75
CA PRO A 190 -4.42 -12.92 21.44
C PRO A 190 -5.02 -13.00 20.02
N ARG A 191 -4.20 -13.40 19.05
CA ARG A 191 -4.66 -13.72 17.70
C ARG A 191 -5.61 -14.91 17.82
N ARG A 192 -6.89 -14.71 17.52
CA ARG A 192 -7.90 -15.77 17.57
C ARG A 192 -7.49 -16.87 16.58
N LYS A 193 -7.25 -18.07 17.12
CA LYS A 193 -7.12 -19.32 16.36
C LYS A 193 -8.40 -19.62 15.58
#